data_AF-A0A950VZG7-F1
#
_entry.id   AF-A0A950VZG7-F1
#
_cell.length_a   1.000
_cell.length_b   1.000
_cell.length_c   1.000
_cell.angle_alpha   90.00
_cell.angle_beta   90.00
_cell.angle_gamma   90.00
#
_symmetry.space_group_name_H-M   'P 1'
#
loop_
_entity.id
_entity.type
_entity.pdbx_description
1 polymer ?
#
loop_
_entity_poly.entity_id
_entity_poly.type
_entity_poly.pdbx_seq_one_letter_code
_entity_poly.pdbx_strand_id
1 'polypeptide(L)'
;MNVIADKPEAHWLPSRHRFALSRLIAYAKLRRARAIANNAEHLILPIDRDQTAAEMNGVALWVFFTTVCYIAAVLPLILPAAIVAAIPLAAIALQFPIVGIGPIVRMLLGDGDHIKIISVITMALLVIASSYFAVSSSWPRYVAWFFFAVLVVNGAAALVVWLLRNGIREAEDRCAR
;
A
#
# COMPACT_ATOMS: atom_id res chain seq x y z
N MET A 1 12.55 10.96 13.21
CA MET A 1 12.19 9.93 14.21
C MET A 1 11.69 10.66 15.44
N ASN A 2 10.47 10.39 15.88
CA ASN A 2 9.89 11.03 17.07
C ASN A 2 9.85 10.01 18.21
N VAL A 3 10.26 10.40 19.41
CA VAL A 3 10.24 9.53 20.60
C VAL A 3 9.05 9.95 21.46
N ILE A 4 8.18 9.01 21.78
CA ILE A 4 7.02 9.25 22.66
C ILE A 4 7.18 8.41 23.93
N ALA A 5 7.11 9.08 25.08
CA ALA A 5 7.21 8.46 26.40
C ALA A 5 5.83 8.24 27.03
N ASP A 6 5.68 7.14 27.77
CA ASP A 6 4.56 6.81 28.66
C ASP A 6 3.18 6.80 28.01
N LYS A 7 3.14 6.56 26.69
CA LYS A 7 1.90 6.45 25.91
C LYS A 7 1.90 5.16 25.11
N PRO A 8 1.43 4.03 25.69
CA PRO A 8 1.39 2.76 24.99
C PRO A 8 0.57 2.88 23.71
N GLU A 9 -0.52 3.64 23.72
CA GLU A 9 -1.40 3.88 22.57
C GLU A 9 -0.71 4.49 21.34
N ALA A 10 0.49 5.06 21.49
CA ALA A 10 1.21 5.70 20.41
C ALA A 10 1.64 4.73 19.28
N HIS A 11 1.66 3.41 19.54
CA HIS A 11 1.90 2.42 18.49
C HIS A 11 0.82 2.39 17.40
N TRP A 12 -0.41 2.83 17.70
CA TRP A 12 -1.52 2.92 16.73
C TRP A 12 -1.66 4.31 16.08
N LEU A 13 -0.66 5.18 16.17
CA LEU A 13 -0.75 6.49 15.54
C LEU A 13 -0.94 6.37 14.01
N PRO A 14 -1.99 7.00 13.43
CA PRO A 14 -2.25 6.93 11.99
C PRO A 14 -1.09 7.46 11.13
N SER A 15 -0.29 8.39 11.64
CA SER A 15 0.91 8.90 10.96
C SER A 15 1.94 7.84 10.59
N ARG A 16 1.93 6.67 11.26
CA ARG A 16 2.83 5.53 10.97
C ARG A 16 2.46 4.74 9.71
N HIS A 17 1.28 4.97 9.15
CA HIS A 17 0.75 4.18 8.05
C HIS A 17 0.69 4.98 6.75
N ARG A 18 1.07 4.34 5.64
CA ARG A 18 1.08 4.99 4.31
C ARG A 18 -0.26 4.86 3.58
N PHE A 19 -0.96 3.72 3.73
CA PHE A 19 -2.22 3.47 3.06
C PHE A 19 -3.40 3.93 3.91
N ALA A 20 -4.43 4.50 3.28
CA ALA A 20 -5.53 5.11 3.99
C ALA A 20 -6.37 4.11 4.79
N LEU A 21 -6.54 2.88 4.27
CA LEU A 21 -7.20 1.82 5.00
C LEU A 21 -6.46 1.49 6.31
N SER A 22 -5.13 1.33 6.24
CA SER A 22 -4.30 1.09 7.42
C SER A 22 -4.37 2.25 8.42
N ARG A 23 -4.33 3.49 7.93
CA ARG A 23 -4.50 4.70 8.76
C ARG A 23 -5.85 4.71 9.49
N LEU A 24 -6.92 4.32 8.81
CA LEU A 24 -8.26 4.26 9.38
C LEU A 24 -8.37 3.16 10.45
N ILE A 25 -7.83 1.97 10.17
CA ILE A 25 -7.78 0.86 11.13
C ILE A 25 -6.97 1.27 12.37
N ALA A 26 -5.82 1.91 12.16
CA ALA A 26 -4.99 2.43 13.24
C ALA A 26 -5.74 3.47 14.08
N TYR A 27 -6.45 4.41 13.44
CA TYR A 27 -7.27 5.39 14.15
C TYR A 27 -8.40 4.75 14.97
N ALA A 28 -9.08 3.74 14.42
CA ALA A 28 -10.11 3.00 15.13
C ALA A 28 -9.54 2.24 16.35
N LYS A 29 -8.39 1.58 16.18
CA LYS A 29 -7.68 0.90 17.27
C LYS A 29 -7.17 1.86 18.32
N LEU A 30 -6.65 3.02 17.94
CA LEU A 30 -6.22 4.08 18.84
C LEU A 30 -7.38 4.54 19.74
N ARG A 31 -8.55 4.82 19.14
CA ARG A 31 -9.76 5.18 19.90
C ARG A 31 -10.18 4.09 20.89
N ARG A 32 -10.06 2.82 20.51
CA ARG A 32 -10.40 1.68 21.37
C ARG A 32 -9.37 1.44 22.48
N ALA A 33 -8.08 1.53 22.16
CA ALA A 33 -6.98 1.36 23.11
C ALA A 33 -7.00 2.43 24.19
N ARG A 34 -7.36 3.67 23.84
CA ARG A 34 -7.56 4.77 24.80
C ARG A 34 -8.61 4.46 25.87
N ALA A 35 -9.64 3.67 25.55
CA ALA A 35 -10.63 3.27 26.54
C ALA A 35 -10.07 2.30 27.61
N ILE A 36 -8.89 1.72 27.37
CA ILE A 36 -8.29 0.64 28.16
C ILE A 36 -6.96 1.09 28.82
N ALA A 37 -6.30 2.14 28.29
CA ALA A 37 -4.98 2.60 28.72
C ALA A 37 -5.00 3.42 30.02
N ASN A 38 -5.29 2.75 31.13
CA ASN A 38 -4.87 3.19 32.46
C ASN A 38 -3.71 2.26 32.90
N ASN A 39 -2.56 2.81 33.31
CA ASN A 39 -1.45 2.13 34.04
C ASN A 39 -0.20 1.64 33.26
N ALA A 40 0.26 2.30 32.20
CA ALA A 40 1.59 2.01 31.62
C ALA A 40 2.60 3.11 31.94
N GLU A 41 3.39 2.93 32.99
CA GLU A 41 4.53 3.80 33.35
C GLU A 41 5.84 3.26 32.74
N HIS A 42 6.73 4.15 32.31
CA HIS A 42 8.09 3.91 31.79
C HIS A 42 8.20 3.28 30.40
N LEU A 43 7.30 3.61 29.47
CA LEU A 43 7.34 3.08 28.11
C LEU A 43 7.90 4.12 27.12
N ILE A 44 9.10 3.90 26.57
CA ILE A 44 9.65 4.75 25.50
C ILE A 44 9.45 4.04 24.16
N LEU A 45 8.63 4.63 23.28
CA LEU A 45 8.37 4.11 21.94
C LEU A 45 9.05 4.98 20.88
N PRO A 46 10.04 4.43 20.14
CA PRO A 46 10.51 5.08 18.93
C PRO A 46 9.45 4.95 17.84
N ILE A 47 8.93 6.09 17.37
CA ILE A 47 7.94 6.12 16.29
C ILE A 47 8.65 6.48 15.00
N ASP A 48 8.77 5.46 14.15
CA ASP A 48 9.18 5.61 12.77
C ASP A 48 7.95 5.58 11.85
N ARG A 49 7.96 6.47 10.85
CA ARG A 49 6.94 6.62 9.82
C ARG A 49 7.00 5.48 8.79
N ASP A 50 8.12 4.77 8.74
CA ASP A 50 8.42 3.75 7.73
C ASP A 50 8.44 2.31 8.29
N GLN A 51 8.02 2.12 9.55
CA GLN A 51 8.11 0.82 10.23
C GLN A 51 7.04 -0.22 9.86
N THR A 52 6.05 0.10 9.01
CA THR A 52 5.04 -0.89 8.62
C THR A 52 5.50 -1.77 7.46
N ALA A 53 6.55 -2.55 7.70
CA ALA A 53 7.07 -3.55 6.76
C ALA A 53 5.96 -4.52 6.27
N ALA A 54 5.04 -4.92 7.15
CA ALA A 54 3.92 -5.79 6.78
C ALA A 54 2.97 -5.13 5.76
N GLU A 55 2.75 -3.83 5.87
CA GLU A 55 1.88 -3.07 4.96
C GLU A 55 2.52 -2.95 3.58
N MET A 56 3.80 -2.57 3.52
CA MET A 56 4.53 -2.44 2.26
C MET A 56 4.75 -3.80 1.58
N ASN A 57 5.14 -4.83 2.35
CA ASN A 57 5.32 -6.18 1.83
C ASN A 57 4.01 -6.81 1.38
N GLY A 58 2.90 -6.56 2.10
CA GLY A 58 1.58 -7.06 1.71
C GLY A 58 1.12 -6.49 0.37
N VAL A 59 1.28 -5.18 0.16
CA VAL A 59 0.95 -4.55 -1.13
C VAL A 59 1.90 -5.02 -2.24
N ALA A 60 3.20 -5.14 -1.96
CA ALA A 60 4.17 -5.64 -2.93
C ALA A 60 3.86 -7.09 -3.36
N LEU A 61 3.60 -7.99 -2.41
CA LEU A 61 3.19 -9.37 -2.69
C LEU A 61 1.92 -9.43 -3.53
N TRP A 62 0.94 -8.59 -3.19
CA TRP A 62 -0.33 -8.54 -3.91
C TRP A 62 -0.17 -8.04 -5.36
N VAL A 63 0.60 -6.97 -5.56
CA VAL A 63 0.94 -6.45 -6.90
C VAL A 63 1.70 -7.51 -7.70
N PHE A 64 2.67 -8.17 -7.08
CA PHE A 64 3.44 -9.25 -7.69
C PHE A 64 2.54 -10.40 -8.13
N PHE A 65 1.71 -10.92 -7.22
CA PHE A 65 0.77 -12.00 -7.50
C PHE A 65 -0.21 -11.64 -8.63
N THR A 66 -0.78 -10.43 -8.59
CA THR A 66 -1.69 -9.92 -9.62
C THR A 66 -1.01 -9.91 -11.00
N THR A 67 0.23 -9.43 -11.05
CA THR A 67 1.03 -9.39 -12.28
C THR A 67 1.34 -10.79 -12.80
N VAL A 68 1.72 -11.73 -11.92
CA VAL A 68 1.94 -13.13 -12.28
C VAL A 68 0.68 -13.74 -12.89
N CYS A 69 -0.49 -13.52 -12.29
CA CYS A 69 -1.75 -14.03 -12.83
C CYS A 69 -2.05 -13.50 -14.24
N TYR A 70 -1.82 -12.20 -14.48
CA TYR A 70 -2.03 -11.57 -15.78
C TYR A 70 -1.07 -12.09 -16.84
N ILE A 71 0.21 -12.23 -16.51
CA ILE A 71 1.21 -12.79 -17.43
C ILE A 71 0.90 -14.26 -17.73
N ALA A 72 0.62 -15.07 -16.71
CA ALA A 72 0.29 -16.49 -16.88
C ALA A 72 -0.93 -16.68 -17.80
N ALA A 73 -1.89 -15.76 -17.77
CA ALA A 73 -3.09 -15.84 -18.58
C ALA A 73 -2.89 -15.56 -20.08
N VAL A 74 -1.80 -14.87 -20.45
CA VAL A 74 -1.50 -14.54 -21.85
C VAL A 74 -0.45 -15.45 -22.46
N LEU A 75 0.24 -16.25 -21.63
CA LEU A 75 1.21 -17.23 -22.12
C LEU A 75 0.50 -18.41 -22.78
N PRO A 76 0.93 -18.86 -23.98
CA PRO A 76 0.37 -20.01 -24.67
C PRO A 76 0.91 -21.33 -24.09
N LEU A 77 0.81 -21.50 -22.77
CA LEU A 77 1.30 -22.65 -22.02
C LEU A 77 0.17 -23.25 -21.17
N ILE A 78 0.32 -24.51 -20.76
CA ILE A 78 -0.56 -25.08 -19.74
C ILE A 78 -0.42 -24.30 -18.43
N LEU A 79 -1.51 -24.14 -17.69
CA LEU A 79 -1.57 -23.23 -16.52
C LEU A 79 -0.41 -23.41 -15.52
N PRO A 80 0.01 -24.63 -15.13
CA PRO A 80 1.14 -24.79 -14.22
C PRO A 80 2.46 -24.26 -14.79
N ALA A 81 2.75 -24.56 -16.06
CA ALA A 81 3.95 -24.07 -16.74
C ALA A 81 3.90 -22.56 -16.96
N ALA A 82 2.72 -22.02 -17.30
CA ALA A 82 2.49 -20.60 -17.44
C ALA A 82 2.76 -19.84 -16.13
N ILE A 83 2.32 -20.36 -14.98
CA ILE A 83 2.58 -19.77 -13.66
C ILE A 83 4.08 -19.75 -13.36
N VAL A 84 4.77 -20.88 -13.55
CA VAL A 84 6.22 -20.97 -13.30
C VAL A 84 7.01 -19.99 -14.16
N ALA A 85 6.66 -19.86 -15.45
CA ALA A 85 7.27 -18.88 -16.35
C ALA A 85 6.87 -17.43 -16.03
N ALA A 86 5.65 -17.21 -15.53
CA ALA A 86 5.15 -15.86 -15.20
C ALA A 86 5.82 -15.24 -13.97
N ILE A 87 6.31 -16.04 -13.01
CA ILE A 87 7.01 -15.54 -11.81
C ILE A 87 8.23 -14.67 -12.17
N PRO A 88 9.25 -15.16 -12.92
CA PRO A 88 10.39 -14.33 -13.29
C PRO A 88 9.99 -13.20 -14.26
N LEU A 89 9.03 -13.43 -15.16
CA LEU A 89 8.54 -12.39 -16.07
C LEU A 89 7.85 -11.25 -15.32
N ALA A 90 7.10 -11.54 -14.25
CA ALA A 90 6.47 -10.52 -13.41
C ALA A 90 7.50 -9.67 -12.68
N ALA A 91 8.58 -10.29 -12.17
CA ALA A 91 9.68 -9.55 -11.56
C ALA A 91 10.31 -8.57 -12.56
N ILE A 92 10.56 -9.01 -13.79
CA ILE A 92 11.09 -8.16 -14.87
C ILE A 92 10.09 -7.04 -15.22
N ALA A 93 8.82 -7.39 -15.39
CA ALA A 93 7.77 -6.43 -15.76
C ALA A 93 7.59 -5.33 -14.70
N LEU A 94 7.63 -5.67 -13.42
CA LEU A 94 7.53 -4.69 -12.33
C LEU A 94 8.79 -3.83 -12.18
N GLN A 95 9.95 -4.34 -12.61
CA GLN A 95 11.19 -3.57 -12.63
C GLN A 95 11.25 -2.60 -13.81
N PHE A 96 10.49 -2.84 -14.88
CA PHE A 96 10.54 -2.03 -16.11
C PHE A 96 10.19 -0.54 -15.89
N PRO A 97 9.14 -0.16 -15.13
CA PRO A 97 8.89 1.25 -14.81
C PRO A 97 10.05 1.91 -14.06
N ILE A 98 10.78 1.15 -13.23
CA ILE A 98 11.89 1.67 -12.44
C ILE A 98 13.14 1.87 -13.30
N VAL A 99 13.51 0.86 -14.09
CA VAL A 99 14.79 0.83 -14.82
C VAL A 99 14.67 1.39 -16.24
N GLY A 100 13.55 1.14 -16.92
CA GLY A 100 13.31 1.63 -18.28
C GLY A 100 12.78 3.07 -18.30
N ILE A 101 11.76 3.36 -17.49
CA ILE A 101 11.09 4.68 -17.49
C ILE A 101 11.72 5.63 -16.45
N GLY A 102 12.18 5.10 -15.32
CA GLY A 102 12.72 5.89 -14.21
C GLY A 102 13.88 6.83 -14.59
N PRO A 103 14.88 6.42 -15.40
CA PRO A 103 15.95 7.32 -15.84
C PRO A 103 15.43 8.50 -16.68
N ILE A 104 14.44 8.25 -17.55
CA ILE A 104 13.83 9.29 -18.40
C ILE A 104 13.06 10.28 -17.52
N VAL A 105 12.23 9.78 -16.59
CA VAL A 105 11.47 10.62 -15.65
C VAL A 105 12.40 11.43 -14.76
N ARG A 106 13.47 10.83 -14.26
CA ARG A 106 14.49 11.51 -13.45
C ARG A 106 15.18 12.63 -14.24
N MET A 107 15.52 12.37 -15.50
CA MET A 107 16.13 13.37 -16.38
C MET A 107 15.18 14.56 -16.67
N LEU A 108 13.88 14.30 -16.81
CA LEU A 108 12.89 15.34 -17.13
C LEU A 108 12.40 16.14 -15.92
N LEU A 109 12.29 15.51 -14.74
CA LEU A 109 11.60 16.09 -13.58
C LEU A 109 12.47 16.21 -12.32
N GLY A 110 13.74 15.79 -12.40
CA GLY A 110 14.69 15.87 -11.29
C GLY A 110 14.49 14.80 -10.21
N ASP A 111 15.32 14.88 -9.17
CA ASP A 111 15.51 13.80 -8.21
C ASP A 111 14.39 13.66 -7.16
N GLY A 112 13.51 14.66 -6.99
CA GLY A 112 12.52 14.67 -5.90
C GLY A 112 11.26 13.83 -6.15
N ASP A 113 10.70 13.88 -7.36
CA ASP A 113 9.37 13.33 -7.63
C ASP A 113 9.36 12.04 -8.46
N HIS A 114 10.51 11.60 -8.97
CA HIS A 114 10.59 10.41 -9.83
C HIS A 114 10.02 9.15 -9.18
N ILE A 115 10.24 8.90 -7.88
CA ILE A 115 9.70 7.72 -7.17
C ILE A 115 8.17 7.73 -7.13
N LYS A 116 7.57 8.89 -6.84
CA LYS A 116 6.10 9.03 -6.81
C LYS A 116 5.53 8.81 -8.20
N ILE A 117 6.16 9.39 -9.22
CA ILE A 117 5.73 9.28 -10.60
C ILE A 117 5.82 7.83 -11.08
N ILE A 118 6.92 7.12 -10.80
CA ILE A 118 7.05 5.70 -11.10
C ILE A 118 5.94 4.90 -10.42
N SER A 119 5.64 5.19 -9.16
CA SER A 119 4.54 4.53 -8.43
C SER A 119 3.18 4.79 -9.09
N VAL A 120 2.93 6.02 -9.55
CA VAL A 120 1.71 6.39 -10.30
C VAL A 120 1.64 5.66 -11.64
N ILE A 121 2.74 5.60 -12.39
CA ILE A 121 2.84 4.90 -13.67
C ILE A 121 2.55 3.41 -13.48
N THR A 122 3.21 2.76 -12.52
CA THR A 122 3.01 1.34 -12.22
C THR A 122 1.55 1.06 -11.85
N MET A 123 0.95 1.90 -10.99
CA MET A 123 -0.46 1.73 -10.63
C MET A 123 -1.39 1.95 -11.82
N ALA A 124 -1.11 2.93 -12.68
CA ALA A 124 -1.90 3.18 -13.88
C ALA A 124 -1.83 1.99 -14.86
N LEU A 125 -0.64 1.42 -15.07
CA LEU A 125 -0.47 0.21 -15.88
C LEU A 125 -1.27 -0.98 -15.31
N LEU A 126 -1.24 -1.17 -13.99
CA LEU A 126 -2.05 -2.21 -13.32
C LEU A 126 -3.55 -1.96 -13.47
N VAL A 127 -4.02 -0.71 -13.41
CA VAL A 127 -5.42 -0.36 -13.65
C VAL A 127 -5.84 -0.67 -15.08
N ILE A 128 -4.99 -0.35 -16.06
CA ILE A 128 -5.23 -0.66 -17.48
C ILE A 128 -5.30 -2.17 -17.69
N ALA A 129 -4.31 -2.92 -17.19
CA ALA A 129 -4.29 -4.37 -17.28
C ALA A 129 -5.50 -5.01 -16.59
N SER A 130 -5.85 -4.53 -15.38
CA SER A 130 -7.01 -5.02 -14.64
C SER A 130 -8.32 -4.71 -15.36
N SER A 131 -8.44 -3.54 -16.01
CA SER A 131 -9.62 -3.22 -16.83
C SER A 131 -9.80 -4.20 -17.98
N TYR A 132 -8.71 -4.56 -18.65
CA TYR A 132 -8.72 -5.56 -19.73
C TYR A 132 -9.15 -6.95 -19.23
N PHE A 133 -8.56 -7.44 -18.13
CA PHE A 133 -8.92 -8.75 -17.58
C PHE A 133 -10.29 -8.77 -16.88
N ALA A 134 -10.78 -7.64 -16.36
CA ALA A 134 -12.10 -7.57 -15.71
C ALA A 134 -13.25 -7.88 -16.69
N VAL A 135 -13.07 -7.57 -17.97
CA VAL A 135 -14.06 -7.82 -19.03
C VAL A 135 -13.83 -9.13 -19.78
N SER A 136 -12.75 -9.86 -19.51
CA SER A 136 -12.47 -11.14 -20.15
C SER A 136 -13.36 -12.27 -19.61
N SER A 137 -13.50 -13.36 -20.38
CA SER A 137 -14.17 -14.59 -19.92
C SER A 137 -13.24 -15.55 -19.17
N SER A 138 -11.96 -15.19 -19.02
CA SER A 138 -10.94 -16.02 -18.40
C SER A 138 -10.90 -15.87 -16.87
N TRP A 139 -10.29 -16.84 -16.19
CA TRP A 139 -10.15 -16.85 -14.73
C TRP A 139 -9.47 -15.61 -14.09
N PRO A 140 -8.53 -14.87 -14.74
CA PRO A 140 -7.92 -13.67 -14.14
C PRO A 140 -8.90 -12.54 -13.90
N ARG A 141 -10.11 -12.61 -14.48
CA ARG A 141 -11.21 -11.69 -14.17
C ARG A 141 -11.45 -11.56 -12.68
N TYR A 142 -11.39 -12.66 -11.92
CA TYR A 142 -11.60 -12.59 -10.46
C TYR A 142 -10.49 -11.83 -9.74
N VAL A 143 -9.25 -11.99 -10.20
CA VAL A 143 -8.09 -11.24 -9.69
C VAL A 143 -8.26 -9.74 -10.00
N ALA A 144 -8.73 -9.40 -11.20
CA ALA A 144 -9.00 -8.02 -11.60
C ALA A 144 -10.11 -7.35 -10.77
N TRP A 145 -11.22 -8.05 -10.52
CA TRP A 145 -12.27 -7.52 -9.65
C TRP A 145 -11.81 -7.37 -8.20
N PHE A 146 -10.99 -8.31 -7.69
CA PHE A 146 -10.37 -8.16 -6.38
C PHE A 146 -9.42 -6.95 -6.35
N PHE A 147 -8.66 -6.71 -7.42
CA PHE A 147 -7.85 -5.51 -7.60
C PHE A 147 -8.65 -4.22 -7.45
N PHE A 148 -9.75 -4.10 -8.20
CA PHE A 148 -10.64 -2.94 -8.11
C PHE A 148 -11.31 -2.81 -6.75
N ALA A 149 -11.73 -3.92 -6.13
CA ALA A 149 -12.33 -3.89 -4.79
C ALA A 149 -11.37 -3.28 -3.77
N VAL A 150 -10.09 -3.70 -3.77
CA VAL A 150 -9.07 -3.14 -2.86
C VAL A 150 -8.81 -1.66 -3.16
N LEU A 151 -8.75 -1.26 -4.44
CA LEU A 151 -8.61 0.15 -4.81
C LEU A 151 -9.78 1.00 -4.30
N VAL A 152 -11.02 0.54 -4.52
CA VAL A 152 -12.23 1.24 -4.07
C VAL A 152 -12.27 1.33 -2.54
N VAL A 153 -11.99 0.24 -1.83
CA VAL A 153 -11.96 0.23 -0.36
C VAL A 153 -10.89 1.19 0.17
N ASN A 154 -9.68 1.18 -0.40
CA ASN A 154 -8.63 2.10 0.01
C ASN A 154 -8.96 3.56 -0.35
N GLY A 155 -9.60 3.80 -1.49
CA GLY A 155 -10.10 5.12 -1.89
C GLY A 155 -11.19 5.65 -0.96
N ALA A 156 -12.16 4.82 -0.60
CA ALA A 156 -13.20 5.16 0.37
C ALA A 156 -12.58 5.44 1.76
N ALA A 157 -11.61 4.64 2.19
CA ALA A 157 -10.87 4.89 3.42
C ALA A 157 -10.11 6.22 3.38
N ALA A 158 -9.53 6.60 2.23
CA ALA A 158 -8.87 7.89 2.06
C ALA A 158 -9.82 9.07 2.26
N LEU A 159 -11.04 8.96 1.73
CA LEU A 159 -12.09 9.95 1.92
C LEU A 159 -12.50 10.07 3.39
N VAL A 160 -12.69 8.94 4.09
CA VAL A 160 -13.02 8.93 5.52
C VAL A 160 -11.87 9.53 6.35
N VAL A 161 -10.62 9.15 6.09
CA VAL A 161 -9.44 9.72 6.77
C VAL A 161 -9.35 11.22 6.52
N TRP A 162 -9.67 11.69 5.32
CA TRP A 162 -9.70 13.11 4.99
C TRP A 162 -10.79 13.86 5.77
N LEU A 163 -11.99 13.30 5.90
CA LEU A 163 -13.06 13.85 6.74
C LEU A 163 -12.66 13.89 8.22
N LEU A 164 -11.94 12.88 8.69
CA LEU A 164 -11.45 12.77 10.08
C LEU A 164 -10.12 13.49 10.33
N ARG A 165 -9.58 14.25 9.36
CA ARG A 165 -8.23 14.82 9.43
C ARG A 165 -7.97 15.65 10.69
N ASN A 166 -8.96 16.41 11.14
CA ASN A 166 -8.82 17.25 12.33
C ASN A 166 -8.75 16.38 13.59
N GLY A 167 -9.63 15.39 13.73
CA GLY A 167 -9.62 14.47 14.86
C GLY A 167 -8.38 13.56 14.91
N ILE A 168 -7.76 13.27 13.75
CA ILE A 168 -6.47 12.58 13.67
C ILE A 168 -5.35 13.49 14.16
N ARG A 169 -5.28 14.74 13.65
CA ARG A 169 -4.27 15.73 14.07
C ARG A 169 -4.31 15.98 15.58
N GLU A 170 -5.49 16.19 16.14
CA GLU A 170 -5.63 16.37 17.59
C GLU A 170 -5.20 15.13 18.39
N ALA A 171 -5.37 13.92 17.86
CA ALA A 171 -4.89 12.71 18.50
C ALA A 171 -3.36 12.60 18.45
N GLU A 172 -2.76 12.98 17.32
CA GLU A 172 -1.31 13.02 17.11
C GLU A 172 -0.63 14.09 17.99
N ASP A 173 -1.17 15.31 18.01
CA ASP A 173 -0.65 16.42 18.83
C ASP A 173 -0.69 16.11 20.33
N ARG A 174 -1.72 15.38 20.78
CA ARG A 174 -1.83 14.92 22.16
C ARG A 174 -0.83 13.84 22.51
N CYS A 175 -0.43 12.99 21.57
CA CYS A 175 0.62 12.00 21.82
C CYS A 175 2.02 12.61 21.76
N ALA A 176 2.22 13.67 20.97
CA ALA A 176 3.51 14.33 20.80
C ALA A 176 3.94 15.23 21.98
N ARG A 177 2.99 15.68 22.82
CA ARG A 177 3.25 16.36 24.10
C ARG A 177 3.50 15.37 25.21
#